data_AF-A0A0A1H888-F1
#
_entry.id   AF-A0A0A1H888-F1
#
_cell.length_a   1.000
_cell.length_b   1.000
_cell.length_c   1.000
_cell.angle_alpha   90.00
_cell.angle_beta   90.00
_cell.angle_gamma   90.00
#
_symmetry.space_group_name_H-M   'P 1'
#
loop_
_entity.id
_entity.type
_entity.pdbx_description
1 polymer ?
#
loop_
_entity_poly.entity_id
_entity_poly.type
_entity_poly.pdbx_seq_one_letter_code
_entity_poly.pdbx_strand_id
1 'polypeptide(L)'
;HDIEAAWLIDRGTKVLGDPAYEEKLTPITRDLTANIYKTAFDGHSLANECESGVVDTKRVWWVQAEALLGFLNGYERDPAHKEYLEAAGAEWEFIRDHVIDPRCREWYMHVDPQGNPERGRPIVEPWKCPYHNG
;
A
#
# COMPACT_ATOMS: atom_id res chain seq x y z
N HIS A 1 -0.01 7.15 2.73
CA HIS A 1 -1.31 7.69 2.32
C HIS A 1 -1.43 7.88 0.81
N ASP A 2 -0.40 8.34 0.10
CA ASP A 2 -0.51 8.62 -1.35
C ASP A 2 -1.08 7.47 -2.18
N ILE A 3 -0.70 6.22 -1.90
CA ILE A 3 -1.14 5.04 -2.66
C ILE A 3 -2.60 4.69 -2.36
N GLU A 4 -3.01 4.85 -1.11
CA GLU A 4 -4.39 4.70 -0.64
C GLU A 4 -5.28 5.76 -1.31
N ALA A 5 -4.84 7.01 -1.30
CA ALA A 5 -5.55 8.11 -1.94
C ALA A 5 -5.73 7.87 -3.44
N ALA A 6 -4.72 7.33 -4.13
CA ALA A 6 -4.80 7.04 -5.55
C ALA A 6 -5.96 6.07 -5.86
N TRP A 7 -6.03 4.92 -5.18
CA TRP A 7 -7.08 3.94 -5.49
C TRP A 7 -8.45 4.32 -4.94
N LEU A 8 -8.53 5.04 -3.80
CA LEU A 8 -9.80 5.55 -3.28
C LEU A 8 -10.40 6.63 -4.16
N ILE A 9 -9.59 7.53 -4.71
CA ILE A 9 -10.05 8.56 -5.66
C ILE A 9 -10.53 7.90 -6.96
N ASP A 10 -9.78 6.92 -7.46
CA ASP A 10 -10.20 6.12 -8.62
C ASP A 10 -11.53 5.40 -8.36
N ARG A 11 -11.70 4.80 -7.19
CA ARG A 11 -12.97 4.17 -6.81
C ARG A 11 -14.08 5.20 -6.69
N GLY A 12 -13.82 6.35 -6.08
CA GLY A 12 -14.78 7.43 -5.90
C GLY A 12 -15.29 7.99 -7.23
N THR A 13 -14.40 8.22 -8.20
CA THR A 13 -14.79 8.67 -9.55
C THR A 13 -15.62 7.63 -10.30
N LYS A 14 -15.25 6.35 -10.22
CA LYS A 14 -16.05 5.24 -10.78
C LYS A 14 -17.46 5.18 -10.18
N VAL A 15 -17.59 5.39 -8.86
CA VAL A 15 -18.89 5.41 -8.17
C VAL A 15 -19.73 6.61 -8.57
N LEU A 16 -19.11 7.80 -8.71
CA LEU A 16 -19.80 9.01 -9.14
C LEU A 16 -20.31 8.89 -10.58
N GLY A 17 -19.56 8.21 -11.46
CA GLY A 17 -19.95 7.99 -12.85
C GLY A 17 -19.97 9.26 -13.71
N ASP A 18 -19.29 10.33 -13.26
CA ASP A 18 -19.16 11.59 -13.98
C ASP A 18 -17.82 11.63 -14.75
N PRO A 19 -17.86 11.60 -16.10
CA PRO A 19 -16.66 11.58 -16.93
C PRO A 19 -15.74 12.78 -16.71
N ALA A 20 -16.28 13.95 -16.33
CA ALA A 20 -15.47 15.15 -16.14
C ALA A 20 -14.52 15.00 -14.95
N TYR A 21 -14.94 14.30 -13.89
CA TYR A 21 -14.09 14.01 -12.74
C TYR A 21 -13.11 12.88 -13.01
N GLU A 22 -13.52 11.85 -13.76
CA GLU A 22 -12.61 10.78 -14.16
C GLU A 22 -11.47 11.32 -15.05
N GLU A 23 -11.78 12.12 -16.06
CA GLU A 23 -10.77 12.76 -16.94
C GLU A 23 -9.83 13.67 -16.15
N LYS A 24 -10.37 14.41 -15.18
CA LYS A 24 -9.58 15.34 -14.35
C LYS A 24 -8.65 14.63 -13.37
N LEU A 25 -9.11 13.55 -12.74
CA LEU A 25 -8.41 12.93 -11.60
C LEU A 25 -7.52 11.75 -12.02
N THR A 26 -7.82 11.08 -13.13
CA THR A 26 -7.03 9.94 -13.62
C THR A 26 -5.54 10.27 -13.81
N PRO A 27 -5.14 11.43 -14.40
CA PRO A 27 -3.72 11.74 -14.52
C PRO A 27 -3.03 11.86 -13.15
N ILE A 28 -3.73 12.43 -12.16
CA ILE A 28 -3.20 12.64 -10.81
C ILE A 28 -3.00 11.30 -10.09
N THR A 29 -3.99 10.41 -10.11
CA THR A 29 -3.89 9.10 -9.44
C THR A 29 -2.85 8.20 -10.11
N ARG A 30 -2.69 8.29 -11.44
CA ARG A 30 -1.60 7.62 -12.18
C ARG A 30 -0.23 8.15 -11.78
N ASP A 31 -0.05 9.46 -11.71
CA ASP A 31 1.22 10.08 -11.32
C ASP A 31 1.59 9.74 -9.88
N LEU A 32 0.62 9.72 -8.95
CA LEU A 32 0.83 9.27 -7.57
C LEU A 32 1.32 7.81 -7.54
N THR A 33 0.60 6.90 -8.20
CA THR A 33 0.95 5.48 -8.24
C THR A 33 2.35 5.26 -8.83
N ALA A 34 2.66 5.92 -9.94
CA ALA A 34 3.96 5.83 -10.60
C ALA A 34 5.10 6.39 -9.73
N ASN A 35 4.87 7.51 -9.04
CA ASN A 35 5.87 8.09 -8.16
C ASN A 35 6.15 7.18 -6.95
N ILE A 36 5.11 6.56 -6.37
CA ILE A 36 5.25 5.63 -5.24
C ILE A 36 6.02 4.39 -5.65
N TYR A 37 5.67 3.78 -6.79
CA TYR A 37 6.42 2.67 -7.36
C TYR A 37 7.91 3.02 -7.55
N LYS A 38 8.21 4.22 -8.04
CA LYS A 38 9.59 4.65 -8.33
C LYS A 38 10.40 4.98 -7.07
N THR A 39 9.76 5.52 -6.03
CA THR A 39 10.48 6.19 -4.93
C THR A 39 10.35 5.51 -3.57
N ALA A 40 9.27 4.77 -3.33
CA ALA A 40 8.97 4.17 -2.03
C ALA A 40 9.00 2.64 -2.06
N PHE A 41 8.73 2.03 -3.23
CA PHE A 41 8.77 0.57 -3.39
C PHE A 41 10.20 0.08 -3.58
N ASP A 42 10.63 -0.82 -2.68
CA ASP A 42 11.99 -1.38 -2.70
C ASP A 42 12.11 -2.69 -3.50
N GLY A 43 11.02 -3.11 -4.15
CA GLY A 43 10.90 -4.37 -4.86
C GLY A 43 10.10 -5.43 -4.10
N HIS A 44 9.88 -5.24 -2.79
CA HIS A 44 9.13 -6.18 -1.95
C HIS A 44 8.13 -5.51 -0.99
N SER A 45 8.39 -4.27 -0.57
CA SER A 45 7.61 -3.56 0.46
C SER A 45 7.66 -2.04 0.28
N LEU A 46 6.80 -1.32 1.01
CA LEU A 46 6.87 0.14 1.12
C LEU A 46 7.45 0.60 2.46
N ALA A 47 8.36 1.58 2.40
CA ALA A 47 8.69 2.40 3.56
C ALA A 47 7.49 3.25 4.02
N ASN A 48 7.48 3.67 5.29
CA ASN A 48 6.35 4.39 5.89
C ASN A 48 6.17 5.79 5.29
N GLU A 49 7.22 6.62 5.37
CA GLU A 49 7.19 8.00 4.92
C GLU A 49 8.59 8.58 4.69
N CYS A 50 8.64 9.77 4.09
CA CYS A 50 9.84 10.57 3.97
C CYS A 50 9.55 12.00 4.40
N GLU A 51 10.20 12.46 5.46
CA GLU A 51 10.08 13.84 5.95
C GLU A 51 11.41 14.57 5.75
N SER A 52 11.39 15.65 4.97
CA SER A 52 12.60 16.46 4.68
C SER A 52 13.81 15.65 4.17
N GLY A 53 13.57 14.58 3.42
CA GLY A 53 14.61 13.69 2.90
C GLY A 53 15.04 12.56 3.85
N VAL A 54 14.47 12.50 5.06
CA VAL A 54 14.70 11.42 6.01
C VAL A 54 13.59 10.39 5.87
N VAL A 55 13.97 9.16 5.50
CA VAL A 55 13.02 8.05 5.29
C VAL A 55 12.77 7.31 6.60
N ASP A 56 11.51 7.21 7.03
CA ASP A 56 11.09 6.24 8.02
C ASP A 56 10.96 4.87 7.35
N THR A 57 11.93 4.01 7.62
CA THR A 57 12.04 2.69 7.03
C THR A 57 11.19 1.64 7.74
N LYS A 58 10.29 1.99 8.65
CA LYS A 58 9.34 0.99 9.18
C LYS A 58 8.40 0.51 8.08
N ARG A 59 8.08 -0.78 8.10
CA ARG A 59 7.02 -1.36 7.27
C ARG A 59 5.77 -1.45 8.13
N VAL A 60 4.90 -0.46 7.98
CA VAL A 60 3.65 -0.37 8.75
C VAL A 60 2.58 -1.19 8.06
N TRP A 61 1.85 -1.99 8.84
CA TRP A 61 0.89 -2.99 8.34
C TRP A 61 -0.10 -2.42 7.32
N TRP A 62 -0.74 -1.30 7.62
CA TRP A 62 -1.72 -0.67 6.74
C TRP A 62 -1.07 -0.13 5.47
N VAL A 63 0.15 0.42 5.55
CA VAL A 63 0.88 0.91 4.37
C VAL A 63 1.10 -0.23 3.38
N GLN A 64 1.43 -1.43 3.87
CA GLN A 64 1.63 -2.61 3.01
C GLN A 64 0.30 -3.06 2.38
N ALA A 65 -0.78 -3.10 3.17
CA ALA A 65 -2.10 -3.45 2.66
C ALA A 65 -2.58 -2.49 1.55
N GLU A 66 -2.40 -1.18 1.76
CA GLU A 66 -2.78 -0.16 0.79
C GLU A 66 -1.88 -0.17 -0.46
N ALA A 67 -0.61 -0.56 -0.32
CA ALA A 67 0.30 -0.75 -1.45
C ALA A 67 -0.19 -1.86 -2.38
N LEU A 68 -0.57 -3.01 -1.81
CA LEU A 68 -1.12 -4.14 -2.56
C LEU A 68 -2.34 -3.72 -3.38
N LEU A 69 -3.30 -3.02 -2.73
CA LEU A 69 -4.51 -2.54 -3.40
C LEU A 69 -4.22 -1.48 -4.46
N GLY A 70 -3.33 -0.53 -4.16
CA GLY A 70 -3.01 0.54 -5.10
C GLY A 70 -2.28 0.06 -6.34
N PHE A 71 -1.33 -0.87 -6.21
CA PHE A 71 -0.68 -1.46 -7.38
C PHE A 71 -1.65 -2.33 -8.18
N LEU A 72 -2.51 -3.11 -7.54
CA LEU A 72 -3.52 -3.88 -8.24
C LEU A 72 -4.50 -2.98 -9.01
N ASN A 73 -5.00 -1.91 -8.39
CA ASN A 73 -5.83 -0.91 -9.07
C ASN A 73 -5.08 -0.26 -10.24
N GLY A 74 -3.81 0.10 -10.06
CA GLY A 74 -2.96 0.65 -11.12
C GLY A 74 -2.88 -0.27 -12.34
N TYR A 75 -2.68 -1.58 -12.11
CA TYR A 75 -2.68 -2.59 -13.17
C TYR A 75 -4.07 -2.77 -13.81
N GLU A 76 -5.14 -2.83 -13.03
CA GLU A 76 -6.51 -2.97 -13.57
C GLU A 76 -6.91 -1.79 -14.45
N ARG A 77 -6.42 -0.59 -14.14
CA ARG A 77 -6.67 0.62 -14.94
C ARG A 77 -5.89 0.64 -16.24
N ASP A 78 -4.67 0.13 -16.24
CA ASP A 78 -3.83 0.06 -17.44
C ASP A 78 -2.97 -1.22 -17.42
N PRO A 79 -3.49 -2.32 -18.00
CA PRO A 79 -2.80 -3.60 -18.03
C PRO A 79 -1.47 -3.62 -18.79
N ALA A 80 -1.09 -2.53 -19.47
CA ALA A 80 0.24 -2.38 -20.05
C ALA A 80 1.33 -2.23 -18.98
N HIS A 81 0.98 -1.70 -17.79
CA HIS A 81 1.88 -1.54 -16.65
C HIS A 81 2.00 -2.83 -15.82
N LYS A 82 2.62 -3.86 -16.42
CA LYS A 82 2.80 -5.18 -15.78
C LYS A 82 3.62 -5.11 -14.49
N GLU A 83 4.51 -4.12 -14.39
CA GLU A 83 5.30 -3.85 -13.18
C GLU A 83 4.44 -3.65 -11.94
N TYR A 84 3.21 -3.13 -12.07
CA TYR A 84 2.30 -2.98 -10.94
C TYR A 84 1.70 -4.32 -10.51
N LEU A 85 1.42 -5.23 -11.44
CA LEU A 85 0.98 -6.58 -11.06
C LEU A 85 2.11 -7.35 -10.37
N GLU A 86 3.34 -7.21 -10.86
CA GLU A 86 4.53 -7.78 -10.23
C GLU A 86 4.77 -7.20 -8.84
N ALA A 87 4.63 -5.88 -8.67
CA ALA A 87 4.73 -5.21 -7.37
C ALA A 87 3.65 -5.67 -6.40
N ALA A 88 2.40 -5.77 -6.84
CA ALA A 88 1.30 -6.31 -6.04
C ALA A 88 1.60 -7.76 -5.58
N GLY A 89 2.14 -8.59 -6.48
CA GLY A 89 2.57 -9.95 -6.14
C GLY A 89 3.66 -9.98 -5.05
N ALA A 90 4.71 -9.17 -5.23
CA ALA A 90 5.82 -9.09 -4.28
C ALA A 90 5.39 -8.51 -2.92
N GLU A 91 4.52 -7.49 -2.92
CA GLU A 91 3.94 -6.91 -1.71
C GLU A 91 3.11 -7.96 -0.94
N TRP A 92 2.30 -8.75 -1.66
CA TRP A 92 1.56 -9.85 -1.04
C TRP A 92 2.46 -10.92 -0.45
N GLU A 93 3.55 -11.29 -1.14
CA GLU A 93 4.55 -12.22 -0.62
C GLU A 93 5.18 -11.68 0.67
N PHE A 94 5.56 -10.40 0.70
CA PHE A 94 6.09 -9.75 1.88
C PHE A 94 5.11 -9.74 3.05
N ILE A 95 3.84 -9.36 2.79
CA ILE A 95 2.77 -9.39 3.78
C ILE A 95 2.62 -10.78 4.38
N ARG A 96 2.47 -11.79 3.52
CA ARG A 96 2.24 -13.18 3.91
C ARG A 96 3.38 -13.73 4.77
N ASP A 97 4.62 -13.43 4.40
CA ASP A 97 5.80 -14.05 4.99
C ASP A 97 6.32 -13.29 6.22
N HIS A 98 6.09 -11.98 6.30
CA HIS A 98 6.67 -11.13 7.34
C HIS A 98 5.65 -10.38 8.21
N VAL A 99 4.53 -9.93 7.63
CA VAL A 99 3.59 -9.04 8.33
C VAL A 99 2.52 -9.84 9.10
N ILE A 100 2.08 -10.99 8.58
CA ILE A 100 1.11 -11.85 9.25
C ILE A 100 1.77 -12.55 10.45
N ASP A 101 1.23 -12.35 11.65
CA ASP A 101 1.65 -13.07 12.86
C ASP A 101 1.15 -14.53 12.80
N PRO A 102 2.05 -15.52 12.71
CA PRO A 102 1.65 -16.93 12.62
C PRO A 102 0.96 -17.46 13.88
N ARG A 103 1.08 -16.76 15.02
CA ARG A 103 0.50 -17.19 16.31
C ARG A 103 -1.00 -16.95 16.39
N CYS A 104 -1.48 -15.87 15.77
CA CYS A 104 -2.89 -15.44 15.87
C CYS A 104 -3.53 -15.11 14.52
N ARG A 105 -2.76 -15.14 13.43
CA ARG A 105 -3.17 -14.83 12.04
C ARG A 105 -3.57 -13.37 11.80
N GLU A 106 -3.48 -12.53 12.81
CA GLU A 106 -3.56 -11.07 12.69
C GLU A 106 -2.18 -10.50 12.34
N TRP A 107 -2.10 -9.24 11.91
CA TRP A 107 -0.87 -8.63 11.42
C TRP A 107 -0.11 -7.95 12.56
N TYR A 108 1.23 -7.97 12.49
CA TYR A 108 2.06 -7.11 13.34
C TYR A 108 1.80 -5.64 13.02
N MET A 109 1.94 -4.73 14.01
CA MET A 109 1.80 -3.29 13.74
C MET A 109 2.90 -2.78 12.80
N HIS A 110 4.14 -3.21 13.07
CA HIS A 110 5.32 -2.88 12.27
C HIS A 110 6.23 -4.10 12.12
N VAL A 111 6.89 -4.18 10.98
CA VAL A 111 8.10 -4.97 10.80
C VAL A 111 9.24 -4.05 10.34
N ASP A 112 10.48 -4.47 10.58
CA ASP A 112 11.66 -3.78 10.09
C ASP A 112 11.91 -4.06 8.58
N PRO A 113 12.91 -3.43 7.93
CA PRO A 113 13.22 -3.69 6.53
C PRO A 113 13.54 -5.14 6.16
N GLN A 114 13.94 -5.93 7.15
CA GLN A 114 14.30 -7.34 7.00
C GLN A 114 13.12 -8.26 7.34
N GLY A 115 11.94 -7.69 7.62
CA GLY A 115 10.73 -8.43 7.98
C GLY A 115 10.73 -8.96 9.42
N ASN A 116 11.58 -8.44 10.31
CA ASN A 116 11.53 -8.80 11.73
C ASN A 116 10.43 -7.99 12.44
N PRO A 117 9.52 -8.63 13.20
CA PRO A 117 8.44 -7.93 13.86
C PRO A 117 8.90 -7.14 15.09
N GLU A 118 8.31 -5.96 15.28
CA GLU A 118 8.45 -5.20 16.53
C GLU A 118 7.77 -5.97 17.67
N ARG A 119 8.56 -6.49 18.61
CA ARG A 119 8.04 -7.30 19.73
C ARG A 119 7.54 -6.41 20.87
N GLY A 120 6.50 -6.89 21.55
CA GLY A 120 5.98 -6.25 22.76
C GLY A 120 4.89 -5.21 22.53
N ARG A 121 4.54 -4.91 21.26
CA ARG A 121 3.35 -4.12 20.95
C ARG A 121 2.06 -4.94 21.03
N PRO A 122 0.93 -4.33 21.42
CA PRO A 122 -0.39 -4.93 21.29
C PRO A 122 -0.72 -5.27 19.83
N ILE A 123 -1.44 -6.37 19.60
CA ILE A 123 -1.98 -6.77 18.28
C ILE A 123 -3.16 -5.88 17.88
N VAL A 124 -3.86 -5.31 18.87
CA VAL A 124 -4.98 -4.39 18.71
C VAL A 124 -4.74 -3.20 19.64
N GLU A 125 -4.85 -2.00 19.09
CA GLU A 125 -4.78 -0.73 19.81
C GLU A 125 -5.69 0.29 19.09
N PRO A 126 -5.98 1.48 19.66
CA PRO A 126 -6.92 2.44 19.05
C PRO A 126 -6.64 2.82 17.59
N TRP A 127 -5.40 2.62 17.11
CA TRP A 127 -4.95 2.92 15.76
C TRP A 127 -4.71 1.67 14.89
N LYS A 128 -5.08 0.48 15.39
CA LYS A 128 -5.01 -0.78 14.65
C LYS A 128 -6.33 -1.54 14.78
N CYS A 129 -7.08 -1.56 13.68
CA CYS A 129 -8.42 -2.14 13.55
C CYS A 129 -8.47 -3.12 12.37
N PRO A 130 -9.50 -3.96 12.23
CA PRO A 130 -9.61 -4.91 11.12
C PRO A 130 -10.10 -4.27 9.81
N TYR A 131 -9.75 -3.00 9.56
CA TYR A 131 -10.21 -2.24 8.38
C TYR A 131 -9.26 -2.44 7.20
N HIS A 132 -7.98 -2.04 7.34
CA HIS A 132 -7.05 -2.04 6.21
C HIS A 132 -6.66 -3.44 5.73
N ASN A 133 -6.73 -4.46 6.59
CA ASN A 133 -6.41 -5.86 6.23
C ASN A 133 -7.65 -6.77 6.12
N GLY A 134 -8.85 -6.19 6.15
CA GLY A 134 -10.14 -6.91 6.13
C GLY A 134 -10.61 -7.35 4.75
#